data_AF-X1BHG9-F1
#
_entry.id   AF-X1BHG9-F1
#
_cell.length_a   1.000
_cell.length_b   1.000
_cell.length_c   1.000
_cell.angle_alpha   90.00
_cell.angle_beta   90.00
_cell.angle_gamma   90.00
#
_symmetry.space_group_name_H-M   'P 1'
#
loop_
_entity.id
_entity.type
_entity.pdbx_description
1 polymer ?
#
loop_
_entity_poly.entity_id
_entity_poly.type
_entity_poly.pdbx_seq_one_letter_code
_entity_poly.pdbx_strand_id
1 'polypeptide(L)'
;ITYVCQYTPYSAERDQADDLEELGNPLYGQRETSMVIFDNVFVPWERVFHCGEYPYSIKLVTRFAKTHRMTCGGTCKVGFMNQIVGACKLIQEYKGLDKATHINEQLMEMVVLRETSRACGLAAAYNGAEEPPGSGVYLPDELMGNVSKLNVCNAFWRVMALAGDIGGGLIVTLPSLKELKNPEVKDYVEEFYSFGSDEPTENIMKVHKLLLFS
;
A
#
# COMPACT_ATOMS: atom_id res chain seq x y z
N ILE A 1 13.75 14.47 22.74
CA ILE A 1 13.49 13.72 21.49
C ILE A 1 12.70 14.64 20.60
N THR A 2 13.16 14.85 19.37
CA THR A 2 12.51 15.73 18.39
C THR A 2 12.11 14.92 17.16
N TYR A 3 10.92 15.18 16.63
CA TYR A 3 10.39 14.51 15.43
C TYR A 3 10.31 15.52 14.30
N VAL A 4 10.88 15.19 13.15
CA VAL A 4 10.72 15.95 11.90
C VAL A 4 9.92 15.06 10.95
N CYS A 5 8.63 15.33 10.83
CA CYS A 5 7.71 14.55 10.01
C CYS A 5 7.90 14.85 8.52
N GLN A 6 7.73 13.82 7.70
CA GLN A 6 7.67 13.94 6.26
C GLN A 6 6.43 14.76 5.87
N TYR A 7 6.57 15.68 4.93
CA TYR A 7 5.45 16.39 4.31
C TYR A 7 5.39 16.05 2.84
N THR A 8 4.38 15.28 2.44
CA THR A 8 4.22 14.78 1.07
C THR A 8 3.20 15.61 0.29
N PRO A 9 3.17 15.51 -1.06
CA PRO A 9 2.06 16.07 -1.83
C PRO A 9 0.68 15.63 -1.32
N TYR A 10 0.58 14.41 -0.76
CA TYR A 10 -0.66 13.88 -0.19
C TYR A 10 -1.02 14.51 1.15
N SER A 11 -0.01 14.82 1.98
CA SER A 11 -0.21 15.59 3.21
C SER A 11 -0.73 16.99 2.86
N ALA A 12 -0.13 17.62 1.84
CA ALA A 12 -0.57 18.93 1.35
C ALA A 12 -1.99 18.92 0.76
N GLU A 13 -2.34 17.94 -0.07
CA GLU A 13 -3.69 17.81 -0.61
C GLU A 13 -4.72 17.62 0.51
N ARG A 14 -4.40 16.79 1.51
CA ARG A 14 -5.27 16.56 2.66
C ARG A 14 -5.49 17.82 3.49
N ASP A 15 -4.44 18.62 3.69
CA ASP A 15 -4.54 19.90 4.42
C ASP A 15 -5.37 20.95 3.67
N GLN A 16 -5.40 20.87 2.33
CA GLN A 16 -6.14 21.78 1.46
C GLN A 16 -7.57 21.30 1.13
N ALA A 17 -7.92 20.06 1.47
CA ALA A 17 -9.24 19.52 1.22
C ALA A 17 -10.26 20.14 2.18
N ASP A 18 -11.28 20.81 1.63
CA ASP A 18 -12.39 21.37 2.42
C ASP A 18 -13.35 20.25 2.87
N ASP A 19 -13.42 19.17 2.08
CA ASP A 19 -14.24 17.99 2.30
C ASP A 19 -13.35 16.73 2.12
N LEU A 20 -13.36 15.84 3.12
CA LEU A 20 -12.54 14.63 3.09
C LEU A 20 -12.94 13.70 1.95
N GLU A 21 -14.21 13.72 1.52
CA GLU A 21 -14.73 12.91 0.41
C GLU A 21 -14.11 13.26 -0.95
N GLU A 22 -13.39 14.39 -1.02
CA GLU A 22 -12.62 14.77 -2.20
C GLU A 22 -11.30 14.00 -2.32
N LEU A 23 -10.85 13.33 -1.25
CA LEU A 23 -9.62 12.55 -1.24
C LEU A 23 -9.86 11.16 -1.81
N GLY A 24 -8.87 10.60 -2.50
CA GLY A 24 -8.94 9.20 -2.95
C GLY A 24 -8.98 8.19 -1.78
N ASN A 25 -8.56 8.62 -0.59
CA ASN A 25 -8.65 7.85 0.65
C ASN A 25 -9.15 8.75 1.81
N PRO A 26 -10.48 8.92 1.93
CA PRO A 26 -11.07 9.86 2.90
C PRO A 26 -10.86 9.38 4.34
N LEU A 27 -11.18 8.11 4.60
CA LEU A 27 -11.25 7.52 5.93
C LEU A 27 -9.87 7.17 6.50
N TYR A 28 -8.99 6.60 5.68
CA TYR A 28 -7.71 6.09 6.15
C TYR A 28 -6.64 7.13 5.85
N GLY A 29 -5.86 7.50 6.87
CA GLY A 29 -4.78 8.47 6.74
C GLY A 29 -3.67 8.01 5.78
N GLN A 30 -2.76 8.91 5.45
CA GLN A 30 -1.62 8.63 4.60
C GLN A 30 -0.47 7.99 5.40
N ARG A 31 0.35 7.17 4.74
CA ARG A 31 1.53 6.58 5.39
C ARG A 31 2.65 7.61 5.48
N GLU A 32 2.85 8.19 6.65
CA GLU A 32 3.94 9.12 6.90
C GLU A 32 5.16 8.45 7.54
N THR A 33 6.31 9.08 7.38
CA THR A 33 7.54 8.73 8.08
C THR A 33 8.10 9.96 8.78
N SER A 34 8.95 9.78 9.79
CA SER A 34 9.59 10.91 10.49
C SER A 34 11.05 10.60 10.77
N MET A 35 11.86 11.65 10.74
CA MET A 35 13.20 11.62 11.29
C MET A 35 13.10 11.84 12.80
N VAL A 36 13.72 10.96 13.58
CA VAL A 36 13.73 11.04 15.05
C VAL A 36 15.13 11.44 15.49
N ILE A 37 15.25 12.60 16.15
CA ILE A 37 16.51 13.15 16.63
C ILE A 37 16.64 12.93 18.13
N PHE A 38 17.74 12.29 18.52
CA PHE A 38 18.11 12.04 19.91
C PHE A 38 19.28 12.95 20.30
N ASP A 39 18.96 14.18 20.73
CA ASP A 39 19.96 15.11 21.28
C ASP A 39 20.09 14.90 22.80
N ASN A 40 21.25 14.37 23.23
CA ASN A 40 21.62 14.15 24.63
C ASN A 40 20.50 13.57 25.51
N VAL A 41 19.81 12.54 25.00
CA VAL A 41 18.65 11.94 25.66
C VAL A 41 19.11 11.02 26.78
N PHE A 42 18.72 11.33 28.01
CA PHE A 42 18.90 10.42 29.15
C PHE A 42 17.93 9.24 29.03
N VAL A 43 18.46 8.01 29.12
CA VAL A 43 17.68 6.76 29.16
C VAL A 43 17.87 6.12 30.53
N PRO A 44 16.81 5.95 31.34
CA PRO A 44 16.94 5.36 32.65
C PRO A 44 17.22 3.85 32.54
N TRP A 45 17.97 3.28 33.49
CA TRP A 45 18.52 1.92 33.38
C TRP A 45 17.47 0.83 33.20
N GLU A 46 16.25 1.00 33.74
CA GLU A 46 15.14 0.07 33.54
C GLU A 46 14.61 0.01 32.10
N ARG A 47 15.03 0.93 31.23
CA ARG A 47 14.71 0.95 29.78
C ARG A 47 15.92 0.66 28.89
N VAL A 48 17.06 0.26 29.47
CA VAL A 48 18.26 -0.14 28.73
C VAL A 48 18.23 -1.65 28.51
N PHE A 49 18.11 -2.06 27.25
CA PHE A 49 18.03 -3.49 26.88
C PHE A 49 19.34 -4.05 26.32
N HIS A 50 20.28 -3.20 25.90
CA HIS A 50 21.56 -3.58 25.27
C HIS A 50 22.57 -2.42 25.41
N CYS A 51 23.73 -2.62 26.05
CA CYS A 51 24.69 -1.56 26.38
C CYS A 51 26.16 -2.06 26.36
N GLY A 52 26.72 -2.22 25.15
CA GLY A 52 28.12 -2.59 24.97
C GLY A 52 28.38 -4.06 24.72
N GLU A 53 27.36 -4.92 24.72
CA GLU A 53 27.46 -6.34 24.37
C GLU A 53 27.51 -6.55 22.84
N TYR A 54 28.45 -5.88 22.16
CA TYR A 54 28.56 -5.82 20.69
C TYR A 54 28.37 -7.17 19.98
N PRO A 55 28.90 -8.32 20.46
CA PRO A 55 28.73 -9.62 19.82
C PRO A 55 27.26 -10.07 19.64
N TYR A 56 26.31 -9.55 20.41
CA TYR A 56 24.88 -9.90 20.30
C TYR A 56 24.09 -8.97 19.37
N SER A 57 24.67 -7.83 18.98
CA SER A 57 23.96 -6.79 18.19
C SER A 57 23.45 -7.32 16.85
N ILE A 58 24.26 -8.12 16.15
CA ILE A 58 23.87 -8.72 14.86
C ILE A 58 22.68 -9.67 15.04
N LYS A 59 22.63 -10.43 16.13
CA LYS A 59 21.52 -11.37 16.40
C LYS A 59 20.20 -10.63 16.56
N LEU A 60 20.20 -9.48 17.24
CA LEU A 60 19.02 -8.62 17.38
C LEU A 60 18.52 -8.14 16.01
N VAL A 61 19.42 -7.63 15.18
CA VAL A 61 19.10 -7.14 13.83
C VAL A 61 18.55 -8.26 12.96
N THR A 62 19.19 -9.44 12.96
CA THR A 62 18.75 -10.59 12.15
C THR A 62 17.35 -11.05 12.57
N ARG A 63 17.08 -11.17 13.87
CA ARG A 63 15.76 -11.60 14.37
C ARG A 63 14.66 -10.59 14.06
N PHE A 64 14.94 -9.29 14.23
CA PHE A 64 14.03 -8.24 13.77
C PHE A 64 13.76 -8.35 12.27
N ALA A 65 14.82 -8.53 11.46
CA ALA A 65 14.70 -8.64 10.02
C ALA A 65 13.88 -9.86 9.60
N LYS A 66 14.01 -11.03 10.25
CA LYS A 66 13.19 -12.22 9.98
C LYS A 66 11.70 -11.90 10.09
N THR A 67 11.29 -11.35 11.24
CA THR A 67 9.88 -10.98 11.48
C THR A 67 9.41 -9.93 10.50
N HIS A 68 10.17 -8.86 10.31
CA HIS A 68 9.80 -7.76 9.43
C HIS A 68 9.73 -8.19 7.95
N ARG A 69 10.59 -9.11 7.48
CA ARG A 69 10.56 -9.61 6.10
C ARG A 69 9.30 -10.41 5.81
N MET A 70 8.84 -11.24 6.75
CA MET A 70 7.58 -11.96 6.62
C MET A 70 6.38 -11.00 6.62
N THR A 71 6.34 -10.04 7.55
CA THR A 71 5.18 -9.17 7.76
C THR A 71 5.20 -7.93 6.87
N CYS A 72 5.96 -6.91 7.26
CA CYS A 72 5.99 -5.59 6.62
C CYS A 72 6.70 -5.60 5.25
N GLY A 73 7.63 -6.52 5.08
CA GLY A 73 8.34 -6.78 3.83
C GLY A 73 7.58 -7.68 2.87
N GLY A 74 6.61 -8.44 3.37
CA GLY A 74 5.90 -9.51 2.68
C GLY A 74 4.39 -9.32 2.75
N THR A 75 3.76 -9.97 3.72
CA THR A 75 2.30 -10.14 3.79
C THR A 75 1.50 -8.85 3.91
N CYS A 76 2.02 -7.76 4.48
CA CYS A 76 1.25 -6.52 4.55
C CYS A 76 0.93 -5.95 3.15
N LYS A 77 1.84 -6.14 2.18
CA LYS A 77 1.67 -5.67 0.80
C LYS A 77 0.64 -6.47 0.01
N VAL A 78 0.37 -7.71 0.41
CA VAL A 78 -0.74 -8.51 -0.13
C VAL A 78 -2.07 -7.79 0.09
N GLY A 79 -2.26 -7.16 1.26
CA GLY A 79 -3.45 -6.36 1.55
C GLY A 79 -3.58 -5.13 0.64
N PHE A 80 -2.49 -4.40 0.42
CA PHE A 80 -2.46 -3.27 -0.52
C PHE A 80 -2.75 -3.72 -1.96
N MET A 81 -2.10 -4.79 -2.44
CA MET A 81 -2.38 -5.36 -3.77
C MET A 81 -3.86 -5.75 -3.91
N ASN A 82 -4.50 -6.24 -2.85
CA ASN A 82 -5.92 -6.57 -2.88
C ASN A 82 -6.81 -5.35 -3.14
N GLN A 83 -6.50 -4.21 -2.52
CA GLN A 83 -7.22 -2.96 -2.76
C GLN A 83 -7.02 -2.46 -4.19
N ILE A 84 -5.78 -2.51 -4.69
CA ILE A 84 -5.43 -2.10 -6.05
C ILE A 84 -6.16 -2.97 -7.09
N VAL A 85 -6.15 -4.30 -6.90
CA VAL A 85 -6.89 -5.24 -7.77
C VAL A 85 -8.39 -4.95 -7.75
N GLY A 86 -8.97 -4.72 -6.57
CA GLY A 86 -10.38 -4.37 -6.43
C GLY A 86 -10.73 -3.07 -7.16
N ALA A 87 -9.92 -2.02 -7.02
CA ALA A 87 -10.10 -0.76 -7.71
C ALA A 87 -9.98 -0.91 -9.24
N CYS A 88 -9.02 -1.70 -9.73
CA CYS A 88 -8.88 -1.98 -11.17
C CYS A 88 -10.09 -2.74 -11.72
N LYS A 89 -10.62 -3.70 -10.95
CA LYS A 89 -11.83 -4.44 -11.34
C LYS A 89 -13.05 -3.52 -11.39
N LEU A 90 -13.22 -2.61 -10.43
CA LEU A 90 -14.29 -1.61 -10.45
C LEU A 90 -14.18 -0.69 -11.66
N ILE A 91 -12.99 -0.21 -12.02
CA ILE A 91 -12.80 0.60 -13.24
C ILE A 91 -13.20 -0.18 -14.49
N GLN A 92 -12.83 -1.47 -14.56
CA GLN A 92 -13.24 -2.33 -15.68
C GLN A 92 -14.78 -2.41 -15.79
N GLU A 93 -15.48 -2.64 -14.68
CA GLU A 93 -16.94 -2.76 -14.64
C GLU A 93 -17.61 -1.43 -14.99
N TYR A 94 -17.18 -0.33 -14.38
CA TYR A 94 -17.74 1.00 -14.64
C TYR A 94 -17.56 1.44 -16.09
N LYS A 95 -16.45 1.10 -16.73
CA LYS A 95 -16.22 1.43 -18.15
C LYS A 95 -16.78 0.37 -19.11
N GLY A 96 -17.46 -0.67 -18.62
CA GLY A 96 -18.02 -1.75 -19.45
C GLY A 96 -16.96 -2.57 -20.20
N LEU A 97 -15.75 -2.69 -19.64
CA LEU A 97 -14.59 -3.32 -20.29
C LEU A 97 -14.42 -4.81 -19.93
N ASP A 98 -15.46 -5.49 -19.43
CA ASP A 98 -15.39 -6.90 -19.02
C ASP A 98 -15.00 -7.86 -20.16
N LYS A 99 -15.32 -7.48 -21.40
CA LYS A 99 -15.00 -8.28 -22.60
C LYS A 99 -13.58 -8.04 -23.13
N ALA A 100 -12.86 -7.06 -22.58
CA ALA A 100 -11.49 -6.77 -22.99
C ALA A 100 -10.53 -7.86 -22.45
N THR A 101 -10.05 -8.73 -23.34
CA THR A 101 -9.21 -9.87 -22.97
C THR A 101 -7.91 -9.45 -22.28
N HIS A 102 -7.24 -8.39 -22.77
CA HIS A 102 -6.00 -7.90 -22.19
C HIS A 102 -6.19 -7.44 -20.73
N ILE A 103 -7.29 -6.74 -20.40
CA ILE A 103 -7.57 -6.32 -19.01
C ILE A 103 -7.80 -7.54 -18.11
N ASN A 104 -8.52 -8.54 -18.60
CA ASN A 104 -8.73 -9.78 -17.85
C ASN A 104 -7.42 -10.53 -17.58
N GLU A 105 -6.52 -10.57 -18.56
CA GLU A 105 -5.17 -11.15 -18.39
C GLU A 105 -4.34 -10.39 -17.36
N GLN A 106 -4.40 -9.05 -17.37
CA GLN A 106 -3.71 -8.21 -16.40
C GLN A 106 -4.24 -8.39 -14.98
N LEU A 107 -5.56 -8.39 -14.80
CA LEU A 107 -6.19 -8.66 -13.50
C LEU A 107 -5.81 -10.06 -12.98
N MET A 108 -5.77 -11.07 -13.85
CA MET A 108 -5.33 -12.40 -13.50
C MET A 108 -3.86 -12.41 -13.05
N GLU A 109 -2.97 -11.71 -13.78
CA GLU A 109 -1.57 -11.56 -13.40
C GLU A 109 -1.44 -10.93 -12.01
N MET A 110 -2.19 -9.86 -11.73
CA MET A 110 -2.18 -9.20 -10.42
C MET A 110 -2.62 -10.14 -9.29
N VAL A 111 -3.65 -10.96 -9.52
CA VAL A 111 -4.12 -11.97 -8.55
C VAL A 111 -3.04 -13.03 -8.31
N VAL A 112 -2.40 -13.54 -9.36
CA VAL A 112 -1.31 -14.53 -9.23
C VAL A 112 -0.15 -13.96 -8.42
N LEU A 113 0.26 -12.73 -8.69
CA LEU A 113 1.33 -12.04 -7.96
C LEU A 113 1.00 -11.85 -6.48
N ARG A 114 -0.24 -11.44 -6.19
CA ARG A 114 -0.78 -11.27 -4.83
C ARG A 114 -0.81 -12.60 -4.08
N GLU A 115 -1.36 -13.65 -4.68
CA GLU A 115 -1.51 -14.96 -4.04
C GLU A 115 -0.15 -15.66 -3.84
N THR A 116 0.78 -15.52 -4.79
CA THR A 116 2.14 -16.03 -4.64
C THR A 116 2.83 -15.38 -3.44
N SER A 117 2.72 -14.05 -3.32
CA SER A 117 3.27 -13.29 -2.20
C SER A 117 2.67 -13.73 -0.86
N ARG A 118 1.34 -13.96 -0.83
CA ARG A 118 0.63 -14.47 0.35
C ARG A 118 1.11 -15.87 0.74
N ALA A 119 1.23 -16.77 -0.23
CA ALA A 119 1.67 -18.13 0.00
C ALA A 119 3.08 -18.18 0.60
N CYS A 120 4.03 -17.40 0.07
CA CYS A 120 5.38 -17.33 0.63
C CYS A 120 5.39 -16.83 2.08
N GLY A 121 4.61 -15.79 2.38
CA GLY A 121 4.53 -15.24 3.73
C GLY A 121 3.87 -16.17 4.74
N LEU A 122 2.81 -16.87 4.34
CA LEU A 122 2.17 -17.90 5.17
C LEU A 122 3.11 -19.09 5.40
N ALA A 123 3.84 -19.53 4.39
CA ALA A 123 4.84 -20.58 4.56
C ALA A 123 5.93 -20.20 5.58
N ALA A 124 6.37 -18.94 5.59
CA ALA A 124 7.31 -18.44 6.59
C ALA A 124 6.74 -18.50 8.02
N ALA A 125 5.45 -18.20 8.18
CA ALA A 125 4.76 -18.29 9.46
C ALA A 125 4.57 -19.76 9.92
N TYR A 126 4.10 -20.63 9.02
CA TYR A 126 3.83 -22.04 9.33
C TYR A 126 5.10 -22.83 9.64
N ASN A 127 6.21 -22.53 8.97
CA ASN A 127 7.50 -23.15 9.21
C ASN A 127 8.30 -22.47 10.33
N GLY A 128 7.69 -21.50 11.04
CA GLY A 128 8.32 -20.82 12.15
C GLY A 128 8.68 -21.78 13.28
N ALA A 129 9.75 -21.47 14.01
CA ALA A 129 10.25 -22.28 15.10
C ALA A 129 10.64 -21.40 16.29
N GLU A 130 10.71 -22.02 17.46
CA GLU A 130 11.18 -21.35 18.66
C GLU A 130 12.66 -20.95 18.50
N GLU A 131 12.97 -19.66 18.65
CA GLU A 131 14.34 -19.17 18.52
C GLU A 131 14.65 -18.01 19.50
N PRO A 132 15.58 -18.21 20.47
CA PRO A 132 16.32 -19.44 20.72
C PRO A 132 15.44 -20.52 21.40
N PRO A 133 15.80 -21.81 21.31
CA PRO A 133 15.10 -22.87 22.03
C PRO A 133 14.99 -22.58 23.53
N GLY A 134 13.80 -22.76 24.10
CA GLY A 134 13.50 -22.47 25.50
C GLY A 134 13.19 -21.00 25.83
N SER A 135 13.10 -20.11 24.83
CA SER A 135 12.74 -18.69 25.05
C SER A 135 11.23 -18.42 25.09
N GLY A 136 10.42 -19.36 24.61
CA GLY A 136 8.98 -19.19 24.36
C GLY A 136 8.65 -18.32 23.15
N VAL A 137 9.64 -17.79 22.42
CA VAL A 137 9.44 -16.89 21.28
C VAL A 137 9.61 -17.66 19.97
N TYR A 138 8.56 -17.66 19.15
CA TYR A 138 8.58 -18.26 17.81
C TYR A 138 8.90 -17.19 16.76
N LEU A 139 9.96 -17.44 16.00
CA LEU A 139 10.36 -16.61 14.88
C LEU A 139 10.02 -17.32 13.56
N PRO A 140 9.70 -16.56 12.50
CA PRO A 140 9.36 -17.15 11.22
C PRO A 140 10.57 -17.78 10.54
N ASP A 141 10.30 -18.70 9.62
CA ASP A 141 11.34 -19.30 8.78
C ASP A 141 12.07 -18.21 7.96
N GLU A 142 13.39 -18.22 8.06
CA GLU A 142 14.23 -17.18 7.48
C GLU A 142 14.25 -17.24 5.96
N LEU A 143 14.33 -18.46 5.40
CA LEU A 143 14.42 -18.66 3.96
C LEU A 143 13.13 -18.20 3.29
N MET A 144 11.98 -18.68 3.76
CA MET A 144 10.68 -18.28 3.24
C MET A 144 10.36 -16.81 3.50
N GLY A 145 10.82 -16.25 4.63
CA GLY A 145 10.73 -14.81 4.89
C GLY A 145 11.49 -13.98 3.85
N ASN A 146 12.71 -14.40 3.48
CA ASN A 146 13.49 -13.76 2.43
C ASN A 146 12.82 -13.89 1.05
N VAL A 147 12.33 -15.08 0.70
CA VAL A 147 11.60 -15.34 -0.55
C VAL A 147 10.35 -14.47 -0.64
N SER A 148 9.58 -14.37 0.45
CA SER A 148 8.39 -13.51 0.51
C SER A 148 8.76 -12.04 0.27
N LYS A 149 9.77 -11.52 0.98
CA LYS A 149 10.23 -10.13 0.83
C LYS A 149 10.64 -9.82 -0.61
N LEU A 150 11.48 -10.67 -1.21
CA LEU A 150 12.03 -10.43 -2.55
C LEU A 150 10.95 -10.51 -3.63
N ASN A 151 10.04 -11.50 -3.54
CA ASN A 151 8.91 -11.60 -4.46
C ASN A 151 8.00 -10.38 -4.37
N VAL A 152 7.65 -9.95 -3.15
CA VAL A 152 6.78 -8.79 -2.94
C VAL A 152 7.38 -7.51 -3.51
N CYS A 153 8.70 -7.32 -3.42
CA CYS A 153 9.35 -6.12 -3.97
C CYS A 153 9.10 -6.01 -5.48
N ASN A 154 9.24 -7.10 -6.23
CA ASN A 154 9.02 -7.08 -7.68
C ASN A 154 7.52 -7.10 -8.03
N ALA A 155 6.75 -7.94 -7.36
CA ALA A 155 5.32 -8.10 -7.58
C ALA A 155 4.56 -6.78 -7.37
N PHE A 156 4.90 -6.02 -6.33
CA PHE A 156 4.20 -4.77 -6.03
C PHE A 156 4.38 -3.74 -7.16
N TRP A 157 5.59 -3.55 -7.67
CA TRP A 157 5.83 -2.65 -8.79
C TRP A 157 5.13 -3.11 -10.08
N ARG A 158 5.08 -4.42 -10.33
CA ARG A 158 4.34 -4.96 -11.47
C ARG A 158 2.83 -4.71 -11.35
N VAL A 159 2.25 -4.95 -10.17
CA VAL A 159 0.85 -4.65 -9.87
C VAL A 159 0.55 -3.16 -10.07
N MET A 160 1.43 -2.26 -9.63
CA MET A 160 1.27 -0.81 -9.85
C MET A 160 1.32 -0.43 -11.33
N ALA A 161 2.23 -1.03 -12.11
CA ALA A 161 2.32 -0.78 -13.54
C ALA A 161 1.05 -1.26 -14.29
N LEU A 162 0.53 -2.43 -13.91
CA LEU A 162 -0.72 -2.96 -14.46
C LEU A 162 -1.92 -2.09 -14.09
N ALA A 163 -1.98 -1.61 -12.85
CA ALA A 163 -3.03 -0.69 -12.40
C ALA A 163 -3.00 0.64 -13.17
N GLY A 164 -1.80 1.16 -13.45
CA GLY A 164 -1.62 2.35 -14.27
C GLY A 164 -2.13 2.17 -15.71
N ASP A 165 -1.92 0.99 -16.29
CA ASP A 165 -2.43 0.67 -17.63
C ASP A 165 -3.97 0.56 -17.64
N ILE A 166 -4.54 -0.17 -16.68
CA ILE A 166 -6.01 -0.37 -16.58
C ILE A 166 -6.74 0.95 -16.29
N GLY A 167 -6.24 1.77 -15.37
CA GLY A 167 -6.89 3.06 -15.07
C GLY A 167 -6.62 4.13 -16.14
N GLY A 168 -5.59 3.93 -16.97
CA GLY A 168 -5.24 4.81 -18.08
C GLY A 168 -4.80 6.22 -17.63
N GLY A 169 -4.74 7.15 -18.59
CA GLY A 169 -4.27 8.51 -18.34
C GLY A 169 -5.10 9.29 -17.30
N LEU A 170 -6.34 8.88 -17.08
CA LEU A 170 -7.24 9.55 -16.14
C LEU A 170 -6.72 9.51 -14.70
N ILE A 171 -5.95 8.47 -14.32
CA ILE A 171 -5.37 8.38 -12.98
C ILE A 171 -4.55 9.65 -12.64
N VAL A 172 -3.87 10.25 -13.62
CA VAL A 172 -2.98 11.41 -13.40
C VAL A 172 -3.53 12.74 -13.94
N THR A 173 -4.61 12.71 -14.73
CA THR A 173 -5.20 13.90 -15.36
C THR A 173 -6.63 14.20 -14.90
N LEU A 174 -7.13 13.47 -13.88
CA LEU A 174 -8.46 13.70 -13.32
C LEU A 174 -8.59 15.14 -12.81
N PRO A 175 -9.64 15.89 -13.22
CA PRO A 175 -9.94 17.17 -12.62
C PRO A 175 -10.35 17.01 -11.14
N SER A 176 -10.37 18.11 -10.41
CA SER A 176 -10.82 18.09 -9.01
C SER A 176 -12.26 17.56 -8.92
N LEU A 177 -12.55 16.75 -7.89
CA LEU A 177 -13.92 16.32 -7.57
C LEU A 177 -14.84 17.52 -7.26
N LYS A 178 -14.27 18.67 -6.90
CA LYS A 178 -15.02 19.93 -6.71
C LYS A 178 -15.74 20.39 -7.99
N GLU A 179 -15.24 20.04 -9.17
CA GLU A 179 -15.86 20.45 -10.43
C GLU A 179 -17.24 19.82 -10.66
N LEU A 180 -17.55 18.70 -10.00
CA LEU A 180 -18.89 18.10 -9.99
C LEU A 180 -19.93 18.97 -9.24
N LYS A 181 -19.47 19.90 -8.40
CA LYS A 181 -20.31 20.86 -7.67
C LYS A 181 -20.35 22.24 -8.36
N ASN A 182 -19.56 22.44 -9.42
CA ASN A 182 -19.42 23.73 -10.10
C ASN A 182 -20.51 23.90 -11.19
N PRO A 183 -21.45 24.85 -11.03
CA PRO A 183 -22.57 25.00 -11.96
C PRO A 183 -22.17 25.38 -13.39
N GLU A 184 -20.95 25.90 -13.62
CA GLU A 184 -20.50 26.30 -14.95
C GLU A 184 -19.95 25.12 -15.78
N VAL A 185 -19.37 24.11 -15.13
CA VAL A 185 -18.65 23.01 -15.81
C VAL A 185 -19.17 21.61 -15.47
N LYS A 186 -20.01 21.48 -14.43
CA LYS A 186 -20.52 20.19 -13.96
C LYS A 186 -21.07 19.33 -15.10
N ASP A 187 -21.91 19.90 -15.95
CA ASP A 187 -22.56 19.16 -17.04
C ASP A 187 -21.52 18.57 -18.01
N TYR A 188 -20.44 19.30 -18.30
CA TYR A 188 -19.33 18.79 -19.12
C TYR A 188 -18.56 17.68 -18.41
N VAL A 189 -18.30 17.83 -17.11
CA VAL A 189 -17.57 16.82 -16.34
C VAL A 189 -18.40 15.54 -16.29
N GLU A 190 -19.69 15.63 -16.02
CA GLU A 190 -20.59 14.47 -15.99
C GLU A 190 -20.70 13.81 -17.37
N GLU A 191 -20.84 14.59 -18.45
CA GLU A 191 -20.90 14.06 -19.82
C GLU A 191 -19.61 13.33 -20.21
N PHE A 192 -18.45 13.98 -20.09
CA PHE A 192 -17.19 13.45 -20.63
C PHE A 192 -16.51 12.40 -19.73
N TYR A 193 -16.73 12.43 -18.41
CA TYR A 193 -16.13 11.47 -17.48
C TYR A 193 -17.07 10.33 -17.04
N SER A 194 -18.32 10.31 -17.50
CA SER A 194 -19.21 9.15 -17.32
C SER A 194 -18.76 7.93 -18.13
N PHE A 195 -18.05 8.15 -19.24
CA PHE A 195 -17.70 7.10 -20.22
C PHE A 195 -18.91 6.29 -20.72
N GLY A 196 -20.11 6.87 -20.71
CA GLY A 196 -21.35 6.17 -21.06
C GLY A 196 -21.74 5.06 -20.09
N SER A 197 -21.21 5.10 -18.87
CA SER A 197 -21.57 4.20 -17.77
C SER A 197 -22.94 4.56 -17.19
N ASP A 198 -23.65 3.55 -16.67
CA ASP A 198 -24.83 3.74 -15.83
C ASP A 198 -24.45 4.19 -14.39
N GLU A 199 -23.18 4.04 -14.01
CA GLU A 199 -22.68 4.44 -12.71
C GLU A 199 -22.49 5.96 -12.62
N PRO A 200 -22.80 6.62 -11.48
CA PRO A 200 -22.51 8.04 -11.30
C PRO A 200 -21.04 8.39 -11.56
N THR A 201 -20.80 9.44 -12.34
CA THR A 201 -19.46 9.94 -12.69
C THR A 201 -18.58 10.17 -11.46
N GLU A 202 -19.17 10.62 -10.34
CA GLU A 202 -18.45 10.79 -9.06
C GLU A 202 -17.77 9.50 -8.60
N ASN A 203 -18.44 8.34 -8.70
CA ASN A 203 -17.89 7.06 -8.26
C ASN A 203 -16.75 6.62 -9.17
N ILE A 204 -16.88 6.82 -10.48
CA ILE A 204 -15.81 6.57 -11.45
C ILE A 204 -14.58 7.41 -11.11
N MET A 205 -14.79 8.71 -10.88
CA MET A 205 -13.72 9.63 -10.50
C MET A 205 -13.06 9.22 -9.17
N LYS A 206 -13.84 8.86 -8.14
CA LYS A 206 -13.33 8.42 -6.84
C LYS A 206 -12.45 7.16 -6.93
N VAL A 207 -12.83 6.18 -7.75
CA VAL A 207 -12.01 4.97 -7.93
C VAL A 207 -10.70 5.27 -8.69
N HIS A 208 -10.73 6.12 -9.71
CA HIS A 208 -9.48 6.57 -10.37
C HIS A 208 -8.60 7.34 -9.40
N LYS A 209 -9.23 8.18 -8.58
CA LYS A 209 -8.55 8.91 -7.52
C LYS A 209 -7.87 7.90 -6.60
N LEU A 210 -8.57 6.92 -6.02
CA LEU A 210 -7.99 5.87 -5.17
C LEU A 210 -6.72 5.21 -5.75
N LEU A 211 -6.70 4.89 -7.05
CA LEU A 211 -5.52 4.28 -7.70
C LEU A 211 -4.30 5.20 -7.80
N LEU A 212 -4.50 6.51 -7.88
CA LEU A 212 -3.41 7.49 -7.83
C LEU A 212 -2.71 7.47 -6.46
N PHE A 213 -3.43 7.08 -5.39
CA PHE A 213 -2.97 7.17 -3.99
C PHE A 213 -2.61 5.83 -3.33
N SER A 214 -2.67 4.70 -4.05
CA SER A 214 -2.42 3.35 -3.52
C SER A 214 -1.00 2.82 -3.69
#